data_AF-A0A0N4VND8-F1
#
_entry.id   AF-A0A0N4VND8-F1
#
_cell.length_a   1.000
_cell.length_b   1.000
_cell.length_c   1.000
_cell.angle_alpha   90.00
_cell.angle_beta   90.00
_cell.angle_gamma   90.00
#
_symmetry.space_group_name_H-M   'P 1'
#
loop_
_entity.id
_entity.type
_entity.pdbx_description
1 polymer ?
#
loop_
_entity_poly.entity_id
_entity_poly.type
_entity_poly.pdbx_seq_one_letter_code
_entity_poly.pdbx_strand_id
1 'polypeptide(L)'
;MTHQDSYHLVQQTFNVSMNHIVQQFSKKPECFRYQVVNAPTDTMISALCRKGRVPVVAHVPGSSITFREFRKSLGISSRSNMQFFFKCACEDGSAPYQLLLVNDDSAVLPIYDGKVTAECKTLSDSD
;
A
#
# COMPACT_ATOMS: atom_id res chain seq x y z
N MET A 1 24.96 -17.81 26.93
CA MET A 1 25.80 -18.70 26.09
C MET A 1 24.91 -19.90 25.78
N THR A 2 24.43 -20.17 24.56
CA THR A 2 24.97 -19.99 23.21
C THR A 2 23.83 -20.00 22.17
N HIS A 3 24.04 -19.29 21.04
CA HIS A 3 23.78 -19.65 19.63
C HIS A 3 22.50 -20.45 19.28
N GLN A 4 21.73 -20.22 18.20
CA GLN A 4 21.95 -19.54 16.94
C GLN A 4 20.64 -19.64 16.14
N ASP A 5 20.42 -18.66 15.26
CA ASP A 5 19.90 -18.80 13.90
C ASP A 5 18.63 -19.62 13.65
N SER A 6 17.55 -18.92 13.29
CA SER A 6 17.12 -18.91 11.87
C SER A 6 15.88 -18.02 11.67
N TYR A 7 16.13 -16.74 11.38
CA TYR A 7 15.10 -15.90 10.75
C TYR A 7 15.10 -16.21 9.26
N HIS A 8 14.17 -17.06 8.82
CA HIS A 8 14.03 -17.37 7.40
C HIS A 8 13.27 -16.22 6.72
N LEU A 9 13.99 -15.38 5.98
CA LEU A 9 13.40 -14.37 5.11
C LEU A 9 12.77 -15.08 3.91
N VAL A 10 11.45 -15.02 3.81
CA VAL A 10 10.74 -15.55 2.63
C VAL A 10 10.61 -14.41 1.62
N GLN A 11 11.04 -14.67 0.39
CA GLN A 11 10.82 -13.76 -0.73
C GLN A 11 9.70 -14.31 -1.62
N GLN A 12 8.67 -13.51 -1.90
CA GLN A 12 7.65 -13.85 -2.89
C GLN A 12 7.68 -12.84 -4.04
N THR A 13 7.63 -13.37 -5.27
CA THR A 13 7.57 -12.56 -6.49
C THR A 13 6.13 -12.48 -6.97
N PHE A 14 5.68 -11.27 -7.31
CA PHE A 14 4.37 -11.06 -7.93
C PHE A 14 4.53 -10.46 -9.32
N ASN A 15 3.91 -11.11 -10.33
CA ASN A 15 3.91 -10.64 -11.71
C ASN A 15 2.76 -9.65 -11.92
N VAL A 16 3.04 -8.36 -11.98
CA VAL A 16 2.08 -7.37 -12.48
C VAL A 16 2.78 -6.50 -13.51
N SER A 17 2.62 -6.90 -14.79
CA SER A 17 3.04 -6.19 -16.00
C SER A 17 4.46 -5.59 -15.98
N MET A 18 5.42 -6.30 -16.60
CA MET A 18 6.78 -5.85 -16.92
C MET A 18 7.72 -5.44 -15.76
N ASN A 19 7.38 -5.63 -14.48
CA ASN A 19 8.31 -5.38 -13.36
C ASN A 19 8.30 -6.53 -12.34
N HIS A 20 9.48 -7.04 -11.98
CA HIS A 20 9.67 -8.14 -11.02
C HIS A 20 9.62 -7.56 -9.60
N ILE A 21 8.45 -7.55 -8.96
CA ILE A 21 8.30 -7.06 -7.58
C ILE A 21 8.70 -8.17 -6.62
N VAL A 22 9.71 -7.94 -5.79
CA VAL A 22 10.15 -8.87 -4.73
C VAL A 22 9.61 -8.39 -3.38
N GLN A 23 8.69 -9.16 -2.80
CA GLN A 23 8.24 -8.96 -1.42
C GLN A 23 9.19 -9.68 -0.47
N GLN A 24 9.78 -8.95 0.48
CA GLN A 24 10.55 -9.52 1.59
C GLN A 24 9.71 -9.47 2.87
N PHE A 25 9.36 -10.64 3.41
CA PHE A 25 8.59 -10.72 4.66
C PHE A 25 9.51 -10.75 5.87
N SER A 26 9.47 -9.70 6.70
CA SER A 26 10.04 -9.74 8.05
C SER A 26 8.94 -10.11 9.05
N LYS A 27 9.21 -11.03 9.99
CA LYS A 27 8.24 -11.42 11.05
C LYS A 27 7.94 -10.32 12.08
N LYS A 28 8.33 -9.06 11.86
CA LYS A 28 7.76 -7.92 12.61
C LYS A 28 6.42 -7.56 11.96
N PRO A 29 5.27 -7.74 12.67
CA PRO A 29 3.93 -7.57 12.09
C PRO A 29 3.65 -6.16 11.54
N GLU A 30 4.50 -5.18 11.86
CA GLU A 30 4.36 -3.78 11.47
C GLU A 30 5.29 -3.34 10.31
N CYS A 31 6.25 -4.16 9.88
CA CYS A 31 7.24 -3.75 8.88
C CYS A 31 7.29 -4.70 7.68
N PHE A 32 6.31 -4.56 6.78
CA PHE A 32 6.44 -5.04 5.41
C PHE A 32 7.34 -4.05 4.65
N ARG A 33 8.58 -4.45 4.37
CA ARG A 33 9.49 -3.67 3.55
C ARG A 33 9.61 -4.34 2.19
N TYR A 34 8.88 -3.81 1.21
CA TYR A 34 9.04 -4.21 -0.19
C TYR A 34 10.24 -3.48 -0.78
N GLN A 35 11.08 -4.23 -1.51
CA GLN A 35 12.15 -3.66 -2.33
C GLN A 35 11.73 -3.82 -3.79
N VAL A 36 11.50 -2.69 -4.45
CA VAL A 36 11.25 -2.67 -5.89
C VAL A 36 12.59 -2.79 -6.59
N VAL A 37 12.76 -3.88 -7.34
CA VAL A 37 13.92 -4.07 -8.21
C VAL A 37 13.52 -3.56 -9.59
N ASN A 38 14.08 -2.42 -10.01
CA ASN A 38 13.87 -1.77 -11.33
C ASN A 38 12.47 -1.18 -11.60
N ALA A 39 11.98 -0.23 -10.79
CA ALA A 39 10.90 0.65 -11.27
C ALA A 39 11.47 1.75 -12.18
N PRO A 40 10.77 2.13 -13.26
CA PRO A 40 11.02 3.39 -13.95
C PRO A 40 11.02 4.54 -12.93
N THR A 41 11.87 5.55 -13.15
CA THR A 41 12.01 6.72 -12.25
C THR A 41 10.73 7.55 -12.09
N ASP A 42 9.69 7.29 -12.88
CA ASP A 42 8.40 7.97 -12.86
C ASP A 42 7.25 6.97 -12.58
N THR A 43 7.37 6.20 -11.51
CA THR A 43 6.37 5.20 -11.11
C THR A 43 6.03 5.35 -9.63
N MET A 44 4.76 5.53 -9.35
CA MET A 44 4.21 5.63 -8.01
C MET A 44 3.71 4.27 -7.54
N ILE A 45 4.05 3.91 -6.31
CA ILE A 45 3.59 2.66 -5.69
C ILE A 45 2.22 2.91 -5.03
N SER A 46 1.22 2.12 -5.41
CA SER A 46 -0.11 2.09 -4.78
C SER A 46 -0.26 0.80 -3.98
N ALA A 47 -0.56 0.88 -2.70
CA ALA A 47 -0.73 -0.27 -1.82
C ALA A 47 -2.10 -0.24 -1.10
N LEU A 48 -2.78 -1.39 -1.07
CA LEU A 48 -4.02 -1.60 -0.33
C LEU A 48 -3.80 -2.66 0.76
N CYS A 49 -3.96 -2.24 2.00
CA CYS A 49 -3.90 -3.09 3.17
C CYS A 49 -5.32 -3.44 3.63
N ARG A 50 -5.63 -4.74 3.72
CA ARG A 50 -6.85 -5.26 4.34
C ARG A 50 -6.48 -6.06 5.58
N LYS A 51 -7.23 -5.88 6.66
CA LYS A 51 -7.00 -6.58 7.94
C LYS A 51 -6.92 -8.10 7.73
N GLY A 52 -5.86 -8.72 8.23
CA GLY A 52 -5.63 -10.16 8.12
C GLY A 52 -5.32 -10.68 6.70
N ARG A 53 -5.01 -9.79 5.75
CA ARG A 53 -4.67 -10.14 4.36
C ARG A 53 -3.31 -9.58 3.96
N VAL A 54 -2.68 -10.25 3.01
CA VAL A 54 -1.48 -9.74 2.34
C VAL A 54 -1.84 -8.45 1.58
N PRO A 55 -1.05 -7.37 1.69
CA PRO A 55 -1.30 -6.15 0.93
C PRO A 55 -1.25 -6.37 -0.58
N VAL A 56 -2.17 -5.74 -1.31
CA VAL A 56 -2.14 -5.70 -2.78
C VAL A 56 -1.38 -4.46 -3.22
N VAL A 57 -0.43 -4.62 -4.14
CA VAL A 57 0.44 -3.53 -4.61
C VAL A 57 0.37 -3.41 -6.13
N ALA A 58 0.27 -2.19 -6.62
CA ALA A 58 0.33 -1.85 -8.03
C ALA A 58 1.34 -0.72 -8.28
N HIS A 59 1.96 -0.76 -9.45
CA HIS A 59 2.87 0.27 -9.94
C HIS A 59 2.12 1.10 -10.97
N VAL A 60 1.97 2.39 -10.70
CA VAL A 60 1.23 3.30 -11.57
C VAL A 60 2.22 4.29 -12.18
N PRO A 61 2.25 4.45 -13.51
CA PRO A 61 3.10 5.45 -14.13
C PRO A 61 2.70 6.87 -13.68
N GLY A 62 3.69 7.74 -13.50
CA GLY A 62 3.53 9.12 -13.08
C GLY A 62 3.87 9.37 -11.61
N SER A 63 3.73 10.64 -11.22
CA SER A 63 4.11 11.17 -9.90
C SER A 63 2.92 11.45 -8.97
N SER A 64 1.69 11.35 -9.47
CA SER A 64 0.45 11.52 -8.70
C SER A 64 -0.67 10.71 -9.32
N ILE A 65 -1.66 10.32 -8.51
CA ILE A 65 -2.85 9.61 -9.00
C ILE A 65 -4.10 10.10 -8.28
N THR A 66 -5.23 9.96 -8.96
CA THR A 66 -6.57 10.15 -8.39
C THR A 66 -7.07 8.89 -7.70
N PHE A 67 -8.10 9.03 -6.86
CA PHE A 67 -8.75 7.88 -6.24
C PHE A 67 -9.33 6.90 -7.28
N ARG A 68 -9.86 7.41 -8.39
CA ARG A 68 -10.31 6.57 -9.51
C ARG A 68 -9.18 5.70 -10.07
N GLU A 69 -8.02 6.28 -10.31
CA GLU A 69 -6.86 5.58 -10.87
C GLU A 69 -6.29 4.55 -9.90
N PHE A 70 -6.26 4.86 -8.59
CA PHE A 70 -5.91 3.92 -7.54
C PHE A 70 -6.82 2.69 -7.54
N ARG A 71 -8.14 2.90 -7.60
CA ARG A 71 -9.10 1.79 -7.65
C ARG A 71 -8.90 0.95 -8.91
N LYS A 72 -8.69 1.62 -10.06
CA LYS A 72 -8.46 0.97 -11.34
C LYS A 72 -7.17 0.13 -11.34
N SER A 73 -6.08 0.63 -10.77
CA SER A 73 -4.79 -0.07 -10.72
C SER A 73 -4.82 -1.33 -9.87
N LEU A 74 -5.71 -1.37 -8.87
CA LEU A 74 -5.91 -2.51 -7.97
C LEU A 74 -7.12 -3.39 -8.31
N GLY A 75 -7.82 -3.12 -9.43
CA GLY A 75 -9.00 -3.89 -9.84
C GLY A 75 -10.22 -3.73 -8.92
N ILE A 76 -10.32 -2.61 -8.19
CA ILE A 76 -11.41 -2.32 -7.26
C ILE A 76 -12.58 -1.68 -8.01
N SER A 77 -13.78 -2.26 -7.85
CA SER A 77 -15.00 -1.72 -8.44
C SER A 77 -15.39 -0.36 -7.83
N SER A 78 -15.92 0.52 -8.68
CA SER A 78 -16.49 1.80 -8.23
C SER A 78 -17.67 1.63 -7.28
N ARG A 79 -18.34 0.47 -7.33
CA ARG A 79 -19.47 0.07 -6.47
C ARG A 79 -19.06 -0.75 -5.24
N SER A 80 -17.77 -0.81 -4.92
CA SER A 80 -17.32 -1.52 -3.72
C SER A 80 -17.92 -0.91 -2.45
N ASN A 81 -18.33 -1.76 -1.50
CA ASN A 81 -18.87 -1.34 -0.20
C ASN A 81 -17.74 -1.07 0.81
N MET A 82 -16.61 -0.54 0.33
CA MET A 82 -15.40 -0.35 1.11
C MET A 82 -15.11 1.13 1.30
N GLN A 83 -14.68 1.51 2.49
CA GLN A 83 -14.10 2.82 2.79
C GLN A 83 -12.59 2.73 2.70
N PHE A 84 -11.96 3.78 2.18
CA PHE A 84 -10.52 3.85 1.94
C PHE A 84 -9.91 4.99 2.75
N PHE A 85 -8.92 4.63 3.56
CA PHE A 85 -8.22 5.53 4.47
C PHE A 85 -6.75 5.61 4.05
N PHE A 86 -6.33 6.76 3.54
CA PHE A 86 -5.01 6.95 2.97
C PHE A 86 -4.02 7.49 3.99
N LYS A 87 -2.82 6.93 4.04
CA LYS A 87 -1.73 7.47 4.86
C LYS A 87 -1.31 8.82 4.32
N CYS A 88 -1.30 9.82 5.19
CA CYS A 88 -0.83 11.18 4.90
C CYS A 88 0.06 11.65 6.06
N ALA A 89 0.96 12.61 5.81
CA ALA A 89 1.72 13.24 6.88
C ALA A 89 0.78 13.98 7.84
N CYS A 90 1.10 13.98 9.15
CA CYS A 90 0.48 14.88 10.12
C CYS A 90 1.10 16.27 9.98
N GLU A 91 0.28 17.31 9.86
CA GLU A 91 0.77 18.69 9.73
C GLU A 91 1.44 19.21 11.01
N ASP A 92 1.04 18.65 12.16
CA ASP A 92 1.48 19.02 13.50
C ASP A 92 2.59 18.11 14.06
N GLY A 93 3.00 17.07 13.32
CA GLY A 93 4.08 16.17 13.72
C GLY A 93 3.80 15.31 14.96
N SER A 94 2.56 15.29 15.46
CA SER A 94 2.16 14.51 16.64
C SER A 94 2.22 13.01 16.44
N ALA A 95 2.18 12.56 15.19
CA ALA A 95 2.21 11.17 14.79
C ALA A 95 3.00 11.02 13.48
N PRO A 96 3.52 9.81 13.17
CA PRO A 96 4.24 9.57 11.93
C PRO A 96 3.36 9.78 10.70
N TYR A 97 2.07 9.42 10.79
CA TYR A 97 1.08 9.63 9.74
C TYR A 97 -0.32 9.70 10.34
N GLN A 98 -1.25 10.26 9.56
CA GLN A 98 -2.69 10.21 9.77
C GLN A 98 -3.38 9.42 8.66
N LEU A 99 -4.62 9.00 8.93
CA LEU A 99 -5.47 8.29 7.98
C LEU A 99 -6.55 9.22 7.45
N LEU A 100 -6.47 9.57 6.17
CA LEU A 100 -7.43 10.42 5.48
C LEU A 100 -8.49 9.59 4.77
N LEU A 101 -9.76 9.73 5.17
CA LEU A 101 -10.88 9.14 4.43
C LEU A 101 -11.05 9.87 3.09
N VAL A 102 -10.97 9.13 1.98
CA VAL A 102 -11.22 9.66 0.64
C VAL A 102 -12.35 8.87 -0.02
N ASN A 103 -13.34 9.58 -0.54
CA ASN A 103 -14.51 9.01 -1.22
C ASN A 103 -14.82 9.69 -2.57
N ASP A 104 -14.10 10.75 -2.93
CA ASP A 104 -14.24 11.45 -4.19
C ASP A 104 -13.28 10.90 -5.24
N ASP A 105 -13.80 10.58 -6.43
CA ASP A 105 -13.04 9.93 -7.50
C ASP A 105 -11.99 10.85 -8.14
N SER A 106 -12.25 12.16 -8.12
CA SER A 106 -11.34 13.19 -8.63
C SER A 106 -10.26 13.59 -7.63
N ALA A 107 -10.37 13.19 -6.37
CA ALA A 107 -9.40 13.54 -5.35
C ALA A 107 -8.02 12.96 -5.68
N VAL A 108 -7.01 13.82 -5.71
CA VAL A 108 -5.60 13.43 -5.78
C VAL A 108 -5.19 12.85 -4.43
N LEU A 109 -4.57 11.67 -4.44
CA LEU A 109 -4.27 10.93 -3.22
C LEU A 109 -2.98 11.42 -2.54
N PRO A 110 -2.92 11.40 -1.20
CA PRO A 110 -1.72 11.79 -0.48
C PRO A 110 -0.60 10.77 -0.69
N ILE A 111 0.61 11.28 -0.91
CA ILE A 111 1.83 10.48 -1.01
C ILE A 111 2.54 10.55 0.34
N TYR A 112 2.78 9.39 0.94
CA TYR A 112 3.50 9.25 2.19
C TYR A 112 4.65 8.27 1.99
N ASP A 113 5.89 8.70 2.27
CA ASP A 113 7.09 7.87 2.08
C ASP A 113 7.23 7.35 0.63
N GLY A 114 6.96 8.23 -0.35
CA GLY A 114 7.07 7.94 -1.79
C GLY A 114 6.00 7.01 -2.37
N LYS A 115 4.94 6.72 -1.62
CA LYS A 115 3.87 5.79 -2.01
C LYS A 115 2.49 6.27 -1.58
N VAL A 116 1.47 5.81 -2.29
CA VAL A 116 0.08 5.91 -1.87
C VAL A 116 -0.27 4.62 -1.16
N THR A 117 -0.58 4.70 0.14
CA THR A 117 -0.98 3.54 0.95
C THR A 117 -2.38 3.75 1.50
N ALA A 118 -3.27 2.80 1.26
CA ALA A 118 -4.63 2.81 1.79
C ALA A 118 -4.86 1.63 2.74
N GLU A 119 -5.56 1.89 3.83
CA GLU A 119 -6.28 0.88 4.60
C GLU A 119 -7.73 0.85 4.14
N CYS A 120 -8.34 -0.32 4.12
CA CYS A 120 -9.73 -0.46 3.74
C CYS A 120 -10.57 -1.19 4.80
N LYS A 121 -11.79 -0.69 4.99
CA LYS A 121 -12.80 -1.27 5.86
C LYS A 121 -14.07 -1.52 5.06
N THR A 122 -14.72 -2.65 5.30
CA THR A 122 -16.05 -2.91 4.72
C THR A 122 -17.07 -2.09 5.50
N LEU A 123 -18.05 -1.49 4.83
CA LEU A 123 -19.14 -0.76 5.50
C LEU A 123 -19.98 -1.63 6.44
N SER A 124 -19.90 -2.95 6.31
CA SER A 124 -20.54 -3.92 7.20
C SER A 124 -19.71 -4.25 8.45
N ASP A 125 -18.47 -3.77 8.55
CA ASP A 125 -17.59 -3.94 9.72
C ASP A 125 -17.91 -2.88 10.80
N SER A 126 -19.19 -2.51 10.92
CA SER A 126 -19.71 -1.74 12.05
C SER A 126 -19.73 -2.67 13.26
N ASP A 127 -18.78 -2.45 14.17
CA ASP A 127 -18.85 -2.90 15.57
C ASP A 127 -20.09 -2.29 16.26
#